data_AF-A0AAV4F1W2-F1
#
_entry.id   AF-A0AAV4F1W2-F1
#
_cell.length_a   1.000
_cell.length_b   1.000
_cell.length_c   1.000
_cell.angle_alpha   90.00
_cell.angle_beta   90.00
_cell.angle_gamma   90.00
#
_symmetry.space_group_name_H-M   'P 1'
#
loop_
_entity.id
_entity.type
_entity.pdbx_description
1 polymer ?
#
loop_
_entity_poly.entity_id
_entity_poly.type
_entity_poly.pdbx_seq_one_letter_code
_entity_poly.pdbx_strand_id
1 'polypeptide(L)'
;MSAAFDTIDRATLLNILETIIKEDELRLVRFLLSNTCLNIRIGGTKEEKKFTSNIGTPQGDSLSPVLFVVYLENALKKVGPLLPQLVTETNKTLPNEIAYADDVDFIARERIDVAQIQKVLKRYNFEVNVDKME
;
A
#
# COMPACT_ATOMS: atom_id res chain seq x y z
N MET A 1 3.35 -3.36 7.94
CA MET A 1 4.31 -3.55 6.82
C MET A 1 5.63 -2.83 7.15
N SER A 2 6.72 -2.93 6.37
CA SER A 2 7.92 -2.09 6.63
C SER A 2 7.89 -0.82 5.76
N ALA A 3 8.06 0.35 6.37
CA ALA A 3 8.13 1.67 5.69
C ALA A 3 7.07 1.90 4.60
N ALA A 4 5.80 1.65 4.91
CA ALA A 4 4.72 1.46 3.92
C ALA A 4 4.46 2.65 2.98
N PHE A 5 4.66 3.89 3.46
CA PHE A 5 4.55 5.08 2.60
C PHE A 5 5.70 5.25 1.62
N ASP A 6 6.86 4.66 1.92
CA ASP A 6 8.08 4.79 1.13
C ASP A 6 8.20 3.68 0.08
N THR A 7 7.30 2.70 0.08
CA THR A 7 7.31 1.56 -0.85
C THR A 7 6.35 1.71 -2.04
N ILE A 8 5.40 2.66 -1.99
CA ILE A 8 4.36 2.84 -3.01
C ILE A 8 4.99 3.10 -4.39
N ASP A 9 4.72 2.22 -5.36
CA ASP A 9 5.09 2.48 -6.74
C ASP A 9 4.14 3.50 -7.37
N ARG A 10 4.66 4.68 -7.74
CA ARG A 10 3.82 5.79 -8.24
C ARG A 10 3.15 5.46 -9.56
N ALA A 11 3.78 4.70 -10.44
CA ALA A 11 3.18 4.32 -11.72
C ALA A 11 1.96 3.42 -11.50
N THR A 12 2.11 2.42 -10.64
CA THR A 12 1.03 1.51 -10.24
C THR A 12 -0.11 2.27 -9.54
N LEU A 13 0.21 3.18 -8.61
CA LEU A 13 -0.79 4.04 -7.97
C LEU A 13 -1.59 4.85 -8.99
N LEU A 14 -0.92 5.48 -9.96
CA LEU A 14 -1.59 6.28 -10.97
C LEU A 14 -2.49 5.43 -11.89
N ASN A 15 -2.04 4.23 -12.26
CA ASN A 15 -2.86 3.28 -13.03
C ASN A 15 -4.11 2.84 -12.24
N ILE A 16 -4.00 2.66 -10.92
CA ILE A 16 -5.15 2.35 -10.06
C ILE A 16 -6.13 3.53 -10.06
N LEU A 17 -5.63 4.73 -9.81
CA LEU A 17 -6.44 5.95 -9.73
C LEU A 17 -7.17 6.27 -11.04
N GLU A 18 -6.55 6.00 -12.20
CA GLU A 18 -7.18 6.19 -13.52
C GLU A 18 -8.53 5.45 -13.65
N THR A 19 -8.72 4.37 -12.90
CA THR A 19 -9.98 3.61 -12.89
C THR A 19 -11.05 4.16 -11.93
N ILE A 20 -10.70 5.13 -11.08
CA ILE A 20 -11.52 5.62 -9.96
C ILE A 20 -11.89 7.09 -10.12
N ILE A 21 -10.96 7.92 -10.57
CA ILE A 21 -11.09 9.38 -10.63
C ILE A 21 -11.02 9.91 -12.07
N LYS A 22 -11.42 11.16 -12.29
CA LYS A 22 -11.37 11.80 -13.60
C LYS A 22 -9.94 12.20 -13.97
N GLU A 23 -9.68 12.35 -15.27
CA GLU A 23 -8.36 12.70 -15.78
C GLU A 23 -7.81 14.04 -15.22
N ASP A 24 -8.67 15.03 -14.95
CA ASP A 24 -8.25 16.30 -14.36
C ASP A 24 -7.79 16.13 -12.90
N GLU A 25 -8.48 15.31 -12.12
CA GLU A 25 -8.11 14.96 -10.75
C GLU A 25 -6.80 14.15 -10.75
N LEU A 26 -6.67 13.20 -11.70
CA LEU A 26 -5.48 12.39 -11.87
C LEU A 26 -4.25 13.24 -12.26
N ARG A 27 -4.44 14.26 -13.10
CA ARG A 27 -3.39 15.26 -13.41
C ARG A 27 -2.94 16.03 -12.18
N LEU A 28 -3.86 16.42 -11.30
CA LEU A 28 -3.52 17.11 -10.06
C LEU A 28 -2.71 16.21 -9.13
N VAL A 29 -3.10 14.94 -8.97
CA VAL A 29 -2.34 13.96 -8.18
C VAL A 29 -0.93 13.75 -8.77
N ARG A 30 -0.82 13.59 -10.11
CA ARG A 30 0.49 13.52 -10.80
C ARG A 30 1.37 14.72 -10.49
N PHE A 31 0.79 15.92 -10.56
CA PHE A 31 1.51 17.16 -10.29
C PHE A 31 2.01 17.21 -8.84
N LEU A 32 1.16 16.91 -7.85
CA LEU A 32 1.54 16.86 -6.43
C LEU A 32 2.66 15.85 -6.16
N LEU A 33 2.58 14.66 -6.74
CA LEU A 33 3.63 13.64 -6.60
C LEU A 33 4.93 14.05 -7.29
N SER A 34 4.87 14.65 -8.49
CA SER A 34 6.06 15.05 -9.26
C SER A 34 6.92 16.11 -8.57
N ASN A 35 6.31 16.96 -7.73
CA ASN A 35 7.02 17.98 -6.96
C ASN A 35 7.67 17.46 -5.68
N THR A 36 7.70 16.14 -5.47
CA THR A 36 8.39 15.54 -4.32
C THR A 36 9.87 15.34 -4.62
N CYS A 37 10.72 16.11 -3.93
CA CYS A 37 12.17 15.93 -3.96
C CYS A 37 12.66 15.41 -2.61
N LEU A 38 13.56 14.43 -2.65
CA LEU A 38 14.30 13.97 -1.47
C LEU A 38 15.62 14.72 -1.33
N ASN A 39 16.01 15.00 -0.10
CA ASN A 39 17.29 15.64 0.23
C ASN A 39 17.91 14.87 1.40
N ILE A 40 19.16 14.45 1.25
CA ILE A 40 19.86 13.66 2.25
C ILE A 40 20.47 14.61 3.29
N ARG A 41 20.29 14.30 4.57
CA ARG A 41 20.96 15.00 5.67
C ARG A 41 21.80 14.01 6.47
N ILE A 42 23.13 14.20 6.46
CA ILE A 42 24.08 13.37 7.22
C ILE A 42 24.84 14.27 8.18
N GLY A 43 24.86 13.94 9.48
CA GLY A 43 25.62 14.70 10.49
C GLY A 43 25.18 16.16 10.66
N GLY A 44 23.93 16.48 10.31
CA GLY A 44 23.41 17.85 10.38
C GLY A 44 23.55 18.65 9.09
N THR A 45 24.44 18.26 8.19
CA THR A 45 24.66 18.90 6.88
C THR A 45 23.63 18.39 5.88
N LYS A 46 22.92 19.31 5.22
CA LYS A 46 22.06 18.98 4.08
C LYS A 46 22.93 18.88 2.84
N GLU A 47 22.79 17.79 2.09
CA GLU A 47 23.39 17.73 0.76
C GLU A 47 22.72 18.76 -0.17
N GLU A 48 23.51 19.42 -0.99
CA GLU A 48 22.99 20.45 -1.91
C GLU A 48 22.12 19.82 -3.02
N LYS A 49 22.38 18.56 -3.36
CA LYS A 49 21.72 17.88 -4.47
C LYS A 49 20.43 17.21 -4.02
N LYS A 50 19.31 17.73 -4.52
CA LYS A 50 18.01 17.08 -4.45
C LYS A 50 17.90 15.99 -5.51
N PHE A 51 17.19 14.91 -5.21
CA PHE A 51 16.84 13.89 -6.20
C PHE A 51 15.33 13.64 -6.20
N THR A 52 14.79 13.31 -7.38
CA THR A 52 13.39 12.92 -7.54
C THR A 52 13.23 11.45 -7.17
N SER A 53 12.11 11.10 -6.55
CA SER A 53 11.75 9.72 -6.27
C SER A 53 10.56 9.29 -7.13
N ASN A 54 10.64 8.08 -7.67
CA ASN A 54 9.50 7.41 -8.31
C ASN A 54 8.78 6.46 -7.36
N ILE A 55 9.28 6.32 -6.13
CA ILE A 55 8.75 5.43 -5.10
C ILE A 55 8.36 6.28 -3.88
N GLY A 56 7.24 5.93 -3.29
CA GLY A 56 6.70 6.49 -2.07
C GLY A 56 5.90 7.77 -2.28
N THR A 57 5.14 8.13 -1.25
CA THR A 57 4.38 9.37 -1.15
C THR A 57 5.04 10.32 -0.14
N PRO A 58 5.02 11.65 -0.36
CA PRO A 58 5.57 12.58 0.61
C PRO A 58 4.91 12.43 1.99
N GLN A 59 5.69 12.08 3.01
CA GLN A 59 5.22 11.96 4.38
C GLN A 59 4.91 13.35 4.95
N GLY A 60 3.77 13.48 5.66
CA GLY A 60 3.28 14.76 6.20
C GLY A 60 2.34 15.53 5.28
N ASP A 61 2.09 15.04 4.07
CA ASP A 61 1.00 15.51 3.19
C ASP A 61 -0.33 14.84 3.59
N SER A 62 -1.44 15.59 3.61
CA SER A 62 -2.77 15.07 3.94
C SER A 62 -3.34 14.12 2.90
N LEU A 63 -2.84 14.15 1.66
CA LEU A 63 -3.25 13.27 0.58
C LEU A 63 -2.57 11.88 0.68
N SER A 64 -1.35 11.82 1.23
CA SER A 64 -0.55 10.58 1.29
C SER A 64 -1.25 9.42 2.00
N PRO A 65 -1.91 9.60 3.18
CA PRO A 65 -2.71 8.53 3.81
C PRO A 65 -3.80 7.98 2.90
N VAL A 66 -4.50 8.83 2.16
CA VAL A 66 -5.59 8.42 1.27
C VAL A 66 -5.04 7.62 0.09
N LEU A 67 -3.94 8.10 -0.52
CA LEU A 67 -3.28 7.39 -1.63
C LEU A 67 -2.76 6.02 -1.19
N PHE A 68 -2.21 5.93 0.03
CA PHE A 68 -1.77 4.67 0.59
C PHE A 68 -2.94 3.70 0.78
N VAL A 69 -4.07 4.14 1.36
CA VAL A 69 -5.26 3.29 1.53
C VAL A 69 -5.79 2.77 0.19
N VAL A 70 -5.87 3.63 -0.84
CA VAL A 70 -6.30 3.20 -2.19
C VAL A 70 -5.36 2.15 -2.78
N TYR A 71 -4.05 2.34 -2.60
CA TYR A 71 -3.04 1.41 -3.08
C TYR A 71 -3.09 0.06 -2.34
N LEU A 72 -3.21 0.11 -1.00
CA LEU A 72 -3.35 -1.06 -0.14
C LEU A 72 -4.60 -1.87 -0.48
N GLU A 73 -5.75 -1.20 -0.60
CA GLU A 73 -7.03 -1.81 -0.98
C GLU A 73 -6.92 -2.55 -2.32
N ASN A 74 -6.21 -1.97 -3.30
CA ASN A 74 -5.99 -2.65 -4.58
C ASN A 74 -5.17 -3.94 -4.43
N ALA A 75 -4.16 -3.94 -3.56
CA ALA A 75 -3.37 -5.12 -3.26
C ALA A 75 -4.19 -6.19 -2.51
N LEU A 76 -4.98 -5.79 -1.50
CA LEU A 76 -5.82 -6.69 -0.72
C LEU A 76 -6.92 -7.36 -1.57
N LYS A 77 -7.49 -6.65 -2.54
CA LYS A 77 -8.38 -7.24 -3.55
C LYS A 77 -7.74 -8.37 -4.36
N LYS A 78 -6.43 -8.38 -4.53
CA LYS A 78 -5.69 -9.49 -5.18
C LYS A 78 -5.38 -10.63 -4.22
N VAL A 79 -5.37 -10.36 -2.91
CA VAL A 79 -5.20 -11.37 -1.86
C VAL A 79 -6.52 -12.10 -1.58
N GLY A 80 -7.66 -11.41 -1.60
CA GLY A 80 -8.98 -11.97 -1.29
C GLY A 80 -9.28 -13.34 -1.90
N PRO A 81 -9.06 -13.58 -3.21
CA PRO A 81 -9.28 -14.89 -3.83
C PRO A 81 -8.42 -16.04 -3.30
N LEU A 82 -7.34 -15.74 -2.56
CA LEU A 82 -6.45 -16.73 -1.94
C LEU A 82 -6.91 -17.10 -0.51
N LEU A 83 -7.82 -16.32 0.06
CA LEU A 83 -8.31 -16.53 1.43
C LEU A 83 -9.52 -17.46 1.44
N PRO A 84 -9.59 -18.41 2.39
CA PRO A 84 -10.75 -19.27 2.53
C PRO A 84 -11.97 -18.45 2.98
N GLN A 85 -13.06 -18.50 2.21
CA GLN A 85 -14.26 -17.72 2.51
C GLN A 85 -14.82 -18.07 3.89
N LEU A 86 -14.89 -17.07 4.78
CA LEU A 86 -15.57 -17.22 6.06
C LEU A 86 -17.07 -16.99 5.89
N VAL A 87 -17.86 -17.91 6.43
CA VAL A 87 -19.33 -17.82 6.48
C VAL A 87 -19.84 -18.06 7.90
N THR A 88 -20.84 -17.30 8.31
CA THR A 88 -21.58 -17.52 9.55
C THR A 88 -22.51 -18.74 9.43
N GLU A 89 -23.03 -19.21 10.56
CA GLU A 89 -24.10 -20.22 10.60
C GLU A 89 -25.37 -19.77 9.85
N THR A 90 -25.54 -18.46 9.67
CA THR A 90 -26.63 -17.84 8.90
C THR A 90 -26.30 -17.60 7.43
N ASN A 91 -25.24 -18.24 6.89
CA ASN A 91 -24.75 -18.08 5.52
C ASN A 91 -24.38 -16.63 5.14
N LYS A 92 -23.94 -15.81 6.10
CA LYS A 92 -23.40 -14.48 5.81
C LYS A 92 -21.90 -14.56 5.66
N THR A 93 -21.39 -14.01 4.56
CA THR A 93 -19.97 -13.78 4.31
C THR A 93 -19.39 -12.87 5.39
N LEU A 94 -18.31 -13.30 6.04
CA LEU A 94 -17.52 -12.48 6.95
C LEU A 94 -16.27 -11.96 6.21
N PRO A 95 -15.77 -10.77 6.58
CA PRO A 95 -14.48 -10.30 6.08
C PRO A 95 -13.36 -11.24 6.51
N ASN A 96 -12.41 -11.46 5.62
CA ASN A 96 -11.22 -12.28 5.86
C ASN A 96 -10.00 -11.44 6.25
N GLU A 97 -10.14 -10.12 6.29
CA GLU A 97 -9.10 -9.18 6.64
C GLU A 97 -9.61 -8.08 7.58
N ILE A 98 -8.74 -7.65 8.49
CA ILE A 98 -8.89 -6.42 9.26
C ILE A 98 -7.65 -5.59 8.99
N ALA A 99 -7.83 -4.33 8.60
CA ALA A 99 -6.73 -3.44 8.26
C ALA A 99 -6.85 -2.10 9.01
N TYR A 100 -5.75 -1.65 9.59
CA TYR A 100 -5.59 -0.32 10.16
C TYR A 100 -4.24 0.27 9.75
N ALA A 101 -4.28 1.31 8.91
CA ALA A 101 -3.08 1.86 8.27
C ALA A 101 -2.26 0.73 7.59
N ASP A 102 -1.01 0.51 7.98
CA ASP A 102 -0.14 -0.52 7.40
C ASP A 102 -0.19 -1.87 8.13
N ASP A 103 -1.01 -1.96 9.18
CA ASP A 103 -1.26 -3.18 9.92
C ASP A 103 -2.44 -3.92 9.30
N VAL A 104 -2.23 -5.18 8.93
CA VAL A 104 -3.24 -6.00 8.25
C VAL A 104 -3.19 -7.41 8.80
N ASP A 105 -4.30 -7.83 9.38
CA ASP A 105 -4.51 -9.17 9.92
C ASP A 105 -5.44 -9.95 9.02
N PHE A 106 -5.10 -11.21 8.75
CA PHE A 106 -5.96 -12.14 8.01
C PHE A 106 -6.60 -13.14 8.95
N ILE A 107 -7.91 -13.31 8.82
CA ILE A 107 -8.71 -14.22 9.64
C ILE A 107 -9.09 -15.43 8.79
N ALA A 108 -8.78 -16.62 9.29
CA ALA A 108 -9.18 -17.89 8.68
C ALA A 108 -9.38 -18.97 9.73
N ARG A 109 -10.21 -19.97 9.43
CA ARG A 109 -10.36 -21.19 10.25
C ARG A 109 -9.25 -22.21 9.98
N GLU A 110 -8.67 -22.15 8.79
CA GLU A 110 -7.60 -23.03 8.34
C GLU A 110 -6.32 -22.22 8.15
N ARG A 111 -5.19 -22.93 8.13
CA ARG A 111 -3.89 -22.29 7.95
C ARG A 111 -3.81 -21.61 6.59
N ILE A 112 -3.49 -20.32 6.60
CA ILE A 112 -3.33 -19.51 5.40
C ILE A 112 -1.95 -19.79 4.78
N ASP A 113 -1.88 -19.88 3.46
CA ASP A 113 -0.61 -19.92 2.72
C ASP A 113 0.01 -18.52 2.62
N VAL A 114 0.77 -18.16 3.66
CA VAL A 114 1.45 -16.86 3.76
C VAL A 114 2.43 -16.62 2.59
N ALA A 115 3.04 -17.68 2.03
CA ALA A 115 3.97 -17.53 0.92
C ALA A 115 3.27 -17.06 -0.36
N GLN A 116 2.04 -17.55 -0.61
CA GLN A 116 1.23 -17.07 -1.72
C GLN A 116 0.79 -15.62 -1.53
N ILE A 117 0.39 -15.24 -0.31
CA ILE A 117 0.03 -13.85 0.01
C ILE A 117 1.23 -12.93 -0.20
N GLN A 118 2.39 -13.30 0.35
CA GLN A 118 3.62 -12.52 0.20
C GLN A 118 4.00 -12.34 -1.27
N LYS A 119 3.80 -13.36 -2.12
CA LYS A 119 4.04 -13.26 -3.57
C LYS A 119 3.14 -12.23 -4.25
N VAL A 120 1.89 -12.09 -3.83
CA VAL A 120 0.97 -11.07 -4.33
C VAL A 120 1.38 -9.69 -3.82
N LEU A 121 1.58 -9.54 -2.51
CA LEU A 121 1.94 -8.28 -1.87
C LEU A 121 3.27 -7.71 -2.37
N LYS A 122 4.26 -8.56 -2.68
CA LYS A 122 5.53 -8.15 -3.30
C LYS A 122 5.37 -7.45 -4.65
N ARG A 123 4.32 -7.74 -5.42
CA ARG A 123 4.04 -7.03 -6.68
C ARG A 123 3.69 -5.56 -6.47
N TYR A 124 3.27 -5.22 -5.25
CA TYR A 124 2.94 -3.87 -4.81
C TYR A 124 4.06 -3.28 -3.94
N ASN A 125 5.25 -3.89 -3.91
CA ASN A 125 6.36 -3.53 -3.02
C ASN A 125 6.02 -3.63 -1.51
N PHE A 126 5.01 -4.41 -1.14
CA PHE A 126 4.74 -4.68 0.26
C PHE A 126 5.55 -5.87 0.75
N GLU A 127 6.39 -5.61 1.74
CA GLU A 127 7.09 -6.65 2.49
C GLU A 127 6.32 -6.98 3.76
N VAL A 128 5.96 -8.26 3.87
CA VAL A 128 5.37 -8.85 5.06
C VAL A 128 6.47 -9.03 6.10
N ASN A 129 6.26 -8.45 7.28
CA ASN A 129 7.18 -8.63 8.39
C ASN A 129 6.83 -9.94 9.12
N VAL A 130 7.51 -11.02 8.73
CA VAL A 130 7.31 -12.35 9.31
C VAL A 130 7.68 -12.45 10.78
N ASP A 131 8.56 -11.59 11.29
CA ASP A 131 8.97 -11.58 12.70
C ASP A 131 7.87 -11.03 13.62
N LYS A 132 6.88 -10.34 13.05
CA LYS A 132 5.72 -9.79 13.74
C LYS A 132 4.45 -10.60 13.53
N MET A 133 4.52 -11.73 12.82
CA MET A 133 3.37 -12.59 12.59
C MET A 133 3.21 -13.57 13.75
N GLU A 134 2.03 -13.54 14.38
CA GLU A 134 1.60 -14.51 15.40
C GLU A 134 0.92 -15.74 14.78
#